data_AF-A0A0E2HAD6-F1
#
_entry.id   AF-A0A0E2HAD6-F1
#
_cell.length_a   1.000
_cell.length_b   1.000
_cell.length_c   1.000
_cell.angle_alpha   90.00
_cell.angle_beta   90.00
_cell.angle_gamma   90.00
#
_symmetry.space_group_name_H-M   'P 1'
#
loop_
_entity.id
_entity.type
_entity.pdbx_description
1 polymer ?
#
loop_
_entity_poly.entity_id
_entity_poly.type
_entity_poly.pdbx_seq_one_letter_code
_entity_poly.pdbx_strand_id
1 'polypeptide(L)'
;MTQEDISRLENPNNYKKRESPMNAWLNVIYKMMADGCSNELIYFYIKHQKAFHESERNLADYIYLIGKNNFPDRTPFNAKTVMEWVLPPGVIIITRTDLLKYILTCNPKTKRDPNIEKYIGQIKGQYPVVEKVETMFKEFHALLLGKDETKLDEYLEKYSESKIESFCNGIKKDITPVKNAISLSVSSGFVEGNNNKFKVLKRIVYGRSGLVNLEKKCKLAFLPKNQDFSLSALL
;
A
#
# COMPACT_ATOMS: atom_id res chain seq x y z
N MET A 1 19.03 -22.71 17.75
CA MET A 1 18.04 -23.58 18.42
C MET A 1 18.79 -24.79 18.92
N THR A 2 18.81 -24.98 20.23
CA THR A 2 19.40 -26.16 20.86
C THR A 2 18.46 -27.36 20.70
N GLN A 3 18.96 -28.59 20.90
CA GLN A 3 18.10 -29.78 20.90
C GLN A 3 16.95 -29.67 21.91
N GLU A 4 17.17 -28.97 23.02
CA GLU A 4 16.15 -28.68 24.03
C GLU A 4 15.04 -27.75 23.53
N ASP A 5 15.35 -26.79 22.64
CA ASP A 5 14.33 -25.94 22.02
C ASP A 5 13.41 -26.76 21.11
N ILE A 6 13.95 -27.80 20.45
CA ILE A 6 13.20 -28.69 19.55
C ILE A 6 12.33 -29.66 20.37
N SER A 7 12.86 -30.25 21.44
CA SER A 7 12.08 -31.12 22.34
C SER A 7 10.92 -30.41 23.05
N ARG A 8 11.02 -29.10 23.29
CA ARG A 8 9.93 -28.29 23.86
C ARG A 8 8.76 -28.08 22.89
N LEU A 9 8.95 -28.26 21.58
CA LEU A 9 7.89 -28.13 20.58
C LEU A 9 6.98 -29.38 20.52
N GLU A 10 7.42 -30.52 21.04
CA GLU A 10 6.65 -31.78 21.03
C GLU A 10 5.50 -31.77 22.05
N ASN A 11 5.56 -30.91 23.07
CA ASN A 11 4.53 -30.77 24.08
C ASN A 11 3.82 -29.42 23.95
N PRO A 12 2.64 -29.35 23.30
CA PRO A 12 1.92 -28.10 23.17
C PRO A 12 1.61 -27.50 24.54
N ASN A 13 1.99 -26.24 24.75
CA ASN A 13 1.69 -25.52 25.98
C ASN A 13 0.16 -25.49 26.20
N ASN A 14 -0.27 -26.09 27.31
CA ASN A 14 -1.68 -26.14 27.68
C ASN A 14 -2.08 -24.81 28.35
N TYR A 15 -2.32 -23.79 27.52
CA TYR A 15 -2.73 -22.47 28.01
C TYR A 15 -4.12 -22.56 28.66
N LYS A 16 -4.24 -22.04 29.89
CA LYS A 16 -5.56 -21.89 30.53
C LYS A 16 -6.48 -21.08 29.61
N LYS A 17 -7.71 -21.57 29.39
CA LYS A 17 -8.73 -20.86 28.62
C LYS A 17 -8.93 -19.50 29.25
N ARG A 18 -8.65 -18.42 28.49
CA ARG A 18 -8.86 -17.05 28.97
C ARG A 18 -10.36 -16.80 29.06
N GLU A 19 -10.81 -16.32 30.21
CA GLU A 19 -12.16 -15.79 30.37
C GLU A 19 -12.27 -14.50 29.54
N SER A 20 -13.21 -14.49 28.62
CA SER A 20 -13.57 -13.32 27.81
C SER A 20 -14.99 -12.93 28.18
N PRO A 21 -15.33 -11.65 28.35
CA PRO A 21 -16.72 -11.24 28.52
C PRO A 21 -17.63 -11.70 27.37
N MET A 22 -17.05 -11.94 26.19
CA MET A 22 -17.76 -12.50 25.04
C MET A 22 -18.22 -13.95 25.25
N ASN A 23 -17.65 -14.66 26.24
CA ASN A 23 -18.06 -16.02 26.61
C ASN A 23 -19.56 -16.12 26.91
N ALA A 24 -20.16 -15.07 27.48
CA ALA A 24 -21.59 -15.00 27.77
C ALA A 24 -22.47 -15.04 26.51
N TRP A 25 -21.92 -14.63 25.36
CA TRP A 25 -22.65 -14.48 24.09
C TRP A 25 -22.41 -15.63 23.11
N LEU A 26 -21.42 -16.51 23.35
CA LEU A 26 -21.07 -17.60 22.43
C LEU A 26 -22.25 -18.55 22.19
N ASN A 27 -22.91 -18.96 23.28
CA ASN A 27 -24.05 -19.87 23.20
C ASN A 27 -25.24 -19.22 22.49
N VAL A 28 -25.43 -17.91 22.67
CA VAL A 28 -26.50 -17.16 22.00
C VAL A 28 -26.22 -17.12 20.50
N ILE A 29 -25.01 -16.73 20.09
CA ILE A 29 -24.60 -16.70 18.68
C ILE A 29 -24.76 -18.07 18.04
N TYR A 30 -24.23 -19.12 18.69
CA TYR A 30 -24.26 -20.48 18.15
C TYR A 30 -25.69 -21.00 17.99
N LYS A 31 -26.57 -20.79 18.99
CA LYS A 31 -27.96 -21.26 18.93
C LYS A 31 -28.76 -20.52 17.87
N MET A 32 -28.68 -19.19 17.83
CA MET A 32 -29.35 -18.41 16.77
C MET A 32 -28.83 -18.81 15.38
N MET A 33 -27.55 -19.14 15.26
CA MET A 33 -27.00 -19.73 14.05
C MET A 33 -27.64 -21.10 13.77
N ALA A 34 -27.67 -22.04 14.72
CA ALA A 34 -28.28 -23.35 14.52
C ALA A 34 -29.77 -23.24 14.11
N ASP A 35 -30.48 -22.24 14.63
CA ASP A 35 -31.89 -21.95 14.33
C ASP A 35 -32.10 -21.24 12.96
N GLY A 36 -31.03 -21.04 12.18
CA GLY A 36 -31.11 -20.47 10.83
C GLY A 36 -31.15 -18.94 10.76
N CYS A 37 -30.95 -18.21 11.85
CA CYS A 37 -30.90 -16.74 11.82
C CYS A 37 -29.75 -16.22 10.93
N SER A 38 -29.94 -15.08 10.28
CA SER A 38 -28.88 -14.44 9.50
C SER A 38 -27.82 -13.81 10.41
N ASN A 39 -26.61 -13.62 9.88
CA ASN A 39 -25.52 -13.02 10.65
C ASN A 39 -25.86 -11.57 11.07
N GLU A 40 -26.55 -10.82 10.22
CA GLU A 40 -26.99 -9.44 10.46
C GLU A 40 -27.99 -9.40 11.61
N LEU A 41 -28.96 -10.33 11.62
CA LEU A 41 -29.96 -10.43 12.69
C LEU A 41 -29.28 -10.72 14.03
N ILE A 42 -28.34 -11.67 14.06
CA ILE A 42 -27.59 -11.99 15.28
C ILE A 42 -26.78 -10.79 15.76
N TYR A 43 -26.10 -10.11 14.83
CA TYR A 43 -25.29 -8.93 15.13
C TYR A 43 -26.14 -7.80 15.73
N PHE A 44 -27.24 -7.41 15.09
CA PHE A 44 -28.11 -6.35 15.60
C PHE A 44 -28.84 -6.77 16.88
N TYR A 45 -29.27 -8.03 16.99
CA TYR A 45 -29.93 -8.52 18.20
C TYR A 45 -29.02 -8.38 19.42
N ILE A 46 -27.78 -8.85 19.33
CA ILE A 46 -26.81 -8.80 20.45
C ILE A 46 -26.38 -7.36 20.72
N LYS A 47 -26.10 -6.58 19.66
CA LYS A 47 -25.68 -5.16 19.77
C LYS A 47 -26.67 -4.31 20.56
N HIS A 48 -27.98 -4.59 20.46
CA HIS A 48 -29.01 -3.81 21.17
C HIS A 48 -29.38 -4.36 22.55
N GLN A 49 -28.74 -5.44 23.01
CA GLN A 49 -29.00 -5.94 24.36
C GLN A 49 -28.41 -5.00 25.40
N LYS A 50 -29.19 -4.67 26.43
CA LYS A 50 -28.74 -3.80 27.53
C LYS A 50 -27.51 -4.33 28.27
N ALA A 51 -27.32 -5.66 28.28
CA ALA A 51 -26.20 -6.33 28.93
C ALA A 51 -24.94 -6.43 28.04
N PHE A 52 -25.02 -6.01 26.77
CA PHE A 52 -23.88 -6.05 25.86
C PHE A 52 -23.09 -4.74 25.95
N HIS A 53 -21.88 -4.83 26.48
CA HIS A 53 -20.97 -3.68 26.65
C HIS A 53 -19.63 -3.87 25.93
N GLU A 54 -19.49 -4.94 25.15
CA GLU A 54 -18.27 -5.27 24.42
C GLU A 54 -18.16 -4.50 23.11
N SER A 55 -16.98 -4.50 22.50
CA SER A 55 -16.79 -3.82 21.22
C SER A 55 -17.56 -4.49 20.09
N GLU A 56 -18.13 -3.67 19.20
CA GLU A 56 -18.82 -4.15 17.98
C GLU A 56 -17.89 -4.95 17.07
N ARG A 57 -16.59 -4.62 17.07
CA ARG A 57 -15.56 -5.36 16.35
C ARG A 57 -15.41 -6.78 16.91
N ASN A 58 -15.33 -6.92 18.23
CA ASN A 58 -15.26 -8.24 18.87
C ASN A 58 -16.52 -9.06 18.54
N LEU A 59 -17.71 -8.47 18.63
CA LEU A 59 -18.94 -9.16 18.24
C LEU A 59 -18.89 -9.68 16.80
N ALA A 60 -18.46 -8.83 15.86
CA ALA A 60 -18.32 -9.22 14.46
C ALA A 60 -17.31 -10.35 14.25
N ASP A 61 -16.16 -10.29 14.92
CA ASP A 61 -15.12 -11.31 14.84
C ASP A 61 -15.64 -12.66 15.37
N TYR A 62 -16.38 -12.67 16.47
CA TYR A 62 -16.95 -13.90 17.03
C TYR A 62 -18.06 -14.51 16.16
N ILE A 63 -18.96 -13.68 15.61
CA ILE A 63 -19.96 -14.15 14.63
C ILE A 63 -19.25 -14.77 13.42
N TYR A 64 -18.23 -14.11 12.87
CA TYR A 64 -17.44 -14.64 11.75
C TYR A 64 -16.75 -15.96 12.11
N LEU A 65 -16.06 -16.04 13.25
CA LEU A 65 -15.30 -17.24 13.66
C LEU A 65 -16.22 -18.43 13.96
N ILE A 66 -17.33 -18.21 14.67
CA ILE A 66 -18.30 -19.26 14.97
C ILE A 66 -18.95 -19.76 13.68
N GLY A 67 -19.38 -18.85 12.81
CA GLY A 67 -19.94 -19.17 11.49
C GLY A 67 -18.96 -20.01 10.67
N LYS A 68 -17.74 -19.51 10.47
CA LYS A 68 -16.72 -20.17 9.66
C LYS A 68 -16.34 -21.57 10.15
N ASN A 69 -16.23 -21.77 11.47
CA ASN A 69 -15.73 -23.02 12.03
C ASN A 69 -16.83 -24.08 12.21
N ASN A 70 -18.08 -23.69 12.35
CA ASN A 70 -19.17 -24.61 12.71
C ASN A 70 -20.28 -24.70 11.64
N PHE A 71 -20.36 -23.71 10.73
CA PHE A 71 -21.41 -23.61 9.71
C PHE A 71 -20.77 -23.27 8.35
N PRO A 72 -20.02 -24.20 7.72
CA PRO A 72 -19.21 -23.92 6.53
C PRO A 72 -20.03 -23.46 5.31
N ASP A 73 -21.30 -23.84 5.23
CA ASP A 73 -22.21 -23.47 4.14
C ASP A 73 -22.75 -22.04 4.28
N ARG A 74 -22.50 -21.36 5.41
CA ARG A 74 -22.93 -19.98 5.61
C ARG A 74 -21.97 -18.98 4.98
N THR A 75 -22.55 -17.91 4.44
CA THR A 75 -21.79 -16.72 4.03
C THR A 75 -21.04 -16.14 5.24
N PRO A 76 -19.72 -15.87 5.13
CA PRO A 76 -18.98 -15.26 6.21
C PRO A 76 -19.48 -13.86 6.55
N PHE A 77 -19.63 -13.57 7.84
CA PHE A 77 -20.10 -12.26 8.28
C PHE A 77 -19.07 -11.15 8.04
N ASN A 78 -19.54 -10.00 7.54
CA ASN A 78 -18.76 -8.79 7.39
C ASN A 78 -19.54 -7.60 7.95
N ALA A 79 -19.19 -7.15 9.16
CA ALA A 79 -19.87 -6.01 9.78
C ALA A 79 -19.81 -4.71 8.97
N LYS A 80 -18.90 -4.56 8.00
CA LYS A 80 -18.86 -3.36 7.14
C LYS A 80 -20.02 -3.28 6.16
N THR A 81 -20.70 -4.40 5.88
CA THR A 81 -21.84 -4.42 4.95
C THR A 81 -23.17 -4.19 5.64
N VAL A 82 -23.19 -4.09 6.97
CA VAL A 82 -24.44 -3.89 7.75
C VAL A 82 -24.92 -2.44 7.77
N MET A 83 -24.09 -1.51 7.30
CA MET A 83 -24.42 -0.10 7.17
C MET A 83 -23.94 0.43 5.83
N GLU A 84 -24.77 1.24 5.20
CA GLU A 84 -24.37 2.03 4.03
C GLU A 84 -23.93 3.41 4.50
N TRP A 85 -22.67 3.74 4.26
CA TRP A 85 -22.15 5.08 4.53
C TRP A 85 -22.52 5.99 3.36
N VAL A 86 -23.68 6.64 3.48
CA VAL A 86 -24.13 7.63 2.49
C VAL A 86 -23.64 9.01 2.90
N LEU A 87 -22.86 9.65 2.04
CA LEU A 87 -22.50 11.05 2.22
C LEU A 87 -23.67 11.95 1.83
N PRO A 88 -23.92 13.05 2.55
CA PRO A 88 -25.00 13.96 2.21
C PRO A 88 -24.86 14.50 0.77
N PRO A 89 -25.98 14.69 0.05
CA PRO A 89 -25.94 15.25 -1.29
C PRO A 89 -25.34 16.66 -1.25
N GLY A 90 -24.50 16.98 -2.25
CA GLY A 90 -23.85 18.29 -2.38
C GLY A 90 -22.53 18.45 -1.61
N VAL A 91 -22.10 17.45 -0.85
CA VAL A 91 -20.77 17.46 -0.22
C VAL A 91 -19.70 17.18 -1.27
N ILE A 92 -18.76 18.11 -1.43
CA ILE A 92 -17.57 17.92 -2.28
C ILE A 92 -16.53 17.15 -1.48
N ILE A 93 -16.09 16.03 -2.02
CA ILE A 93 -15.12 15.15 -1.38
C ILE A 93 -13.78 15.35 -2.07
N ILE A 94 -12.77 15.76 -1.31
CA ILE A 94 -11.38 15.79 -1.77
C ILE A 94 -10.65 14.69 -1.01
N THR A 95 -10.28 13.62 -1.71
CA THR A 95 -9.52 12.55 -1.08
C THR A 95 -8.07 12.96 -0.89
N ARG A 96 -7.40 12.37 0.11
CA ARG A 96 -5.95 12.54 0.29
C ARG A 96 -5.17 12.24 -0.98
N THR A 97 -5.55 11.18 -1.70
CA THR A 97 -4.88 10.74 -2.92
C THR A 97 -5.01 11.79 -4.02
N ASP A 98 -6.19 12.38 -4.20
CA ASP A 98 -6.41 13.37 -5.26
C ASP A 98 -5.75 14.69 -4.92
N LEU A 99 -5.74 15.09 -3.63
CA LEU A 99 -4.97 16.23 -3.17
C LEU A 99 -3.46 16.05 -3.42
N LEU A 100 -2.91 14.88 -3.08
CA LEU A 100 -1.50 14.56 -3.33
C LEU A 100 -1.18 14.59 -4.83
N LYS A 101 -2.01 13.98 -5.67
CA LYS A 101 -1.85 14.05 -7.14
C LYS A 101 -1.84 15.50 -7.60
N TYR A 102 -2.73 16.33 -7.08
CA TYR A 102 -2.82 17.74 -7.46
C TYR A 102 -1.54 18.51 -7.11
N ILE A 103 -1.07 18.44 -5.86
CA ILE A 103 0.09 19.23 -5.41
C ILE A 103 1.44 18.69 -5.93
N LEU A 104 1.53 17.38 -6.20
CA LEU A 104 2.74 16.73 -6.68
C LEU A 104 2.81 16.62 -8.22
N THR A 105 1.87 17.23 -8.96
CA THR A 105 1.92 17.25 -10.43
C THR A 105 2.57 18.54 -10.94
N CYS A 106 3.79 18.41 -11.45
CA CYS A 106 4.53 19.51 -12.08
C CYS A 106 4.27 19.66 -13.60
N ASN A 107 3.76 18.62 -14.28
CA ASN A 107 3.54 18.67 -15.72
C ASN A 107 2.36 19.60 -16.07
N PRO A 108 2.58 20.68 -16.85
CA PRO A 108 1.52 21.64 -17.18
C PRO A 108 0.45 21.07 -18.12
N LYS A 109 0.73 19.95 -18.81
CA LYS A 109 -0.23 19.29 -19.71
C LYS A 109 -1.23 18.40 -18.99
N THR A 110 -1.00 18.10 -17.71
CA THR A 110 -1.89 17.23 -16.93
C THR A 110 -3.12 18.01 -16.50
N LYS A 111 -4.31 17.52 -16.88
CA LYS A 111 -5.58 18.09 -16.44
C LYS A 111 -5.68 18.02 -14.92
N ARG A 112 -5.83 19.18 -14.28
CA ARG A 112 -6.03 19.29 -12.84
C ARG A 112 -7.50 19.15 -12.48
N ASP A 113 -7.74 18.69 -11.25
CA ASP A 113 -9.10 18.58 -10.72
C ASP A 113 -9.65 19.97 -10.39
N PRO A 114 -10.76 20.41 -11.04
CA PRO A 114 -11.30 21.75 -10.86
C PRO A 114 -11.89 21.97 -9.46
N ASN A 115 -12.37 20.91 -8.79
CA ASN A 115 -12.85 21.03 -7.42
C ASN A 115 -11.69 21.30 -6.47
N ILE A 116 -10.57 20.59 -6.63
CA ILE A 116 -9.39 20.81 -5.79
C ILE A 116 -8.82 22.22 -6.05
N GLU A 117 -8.75 22.64 -7.31
CA GLU A 117 -8.28 23.99 -7.67
C GLU A 117 -9.11 25.09 -7.00
N LYS A 118 -10.44 24.93 -6.95
CA LYS A 118 -11.33 25.86 -6.26
C LYS A 118 -11.05 25.98 -4.76
N TYR A 119 -10.71 24.86 -4.09
CA TYR A 119 -10.59 24.82 -2.63
C TYR A 119 -9.13 24.81 -2.11
N ILE A 120 -8.12 24.73 -2.99
CA ILE A 120 -6.72 24.57 -2.58
C ILE A 120 -6.23 25.70 -1.68
N GLY A 121 -6.66 26.94 -1.92
CA GLY A 121 -6.31 28.09 -1.08
C GLY A 121 -6.84 27.93 0.35
N GLN A 122 -8.08 27.47 0.50
CA GLN A 122 -8.67 27.20 1.83
C GLN A 122 -7.96 26.03 2.52
N ILE A 123 -7.66 24.97 1.77
CA ILE A 123 -6.94 23.80 2.28
C ILE A 123 -5.56 24.20 2.79
N LYS A 124 -4.79 25.00 2.03
CA LYS A 124 -3.47 25.49 2.46
C LYS A 124 -3.55 26.40 3.68
N GLY A 125 -4.57 27.26 3.73
CA GLY A 125 -4.81 28.14 4.89
C GLY A 125 -5.11 27.36 6.16
N GLN A 126 -5.92 26.30 6.08
CA GLN A 126 -6.24 25.43 7.24
C GLN A 126 -5.11 24.44 7.57
N TYR A 127 -4.40 23.96 6.55
CA TYR A 127 -3.37 22.93 6.66
C TYR A 127 -2.07 23.40 5.97
N PRO A 128 -1.26 24.25 6.63
CA PRO A 128 0.00 24.76 6.07
C PRO A 128 1.00 23.67 5.67
N VAL A 129 0.84 22.45 6.20
CA VAL A 129 1.63 21.28 5.81
C VAL A 129 1.51 20.95 4.32
N VAL A 130 0.35 21.22 3.70
CA VAL A 130 0.12 20.94 2.27
C VAL A 130 1.04 21.80 1.41
N GLU A 131 1.17 23.08 1.75
CA GLU A 131 2.08 23.99 1.06
C GLU A 131 3.55 23.62 1.27
N LYS A 132 3.93 23.24 2.50
CA LYS A 132 5.29 22.77 2.79
C LYS A 132 5.67 21.55 1.92
N VAL A 133 4.76 20.57 1.81
CA VAL A 133 4.97 19.36 1.00
C VAL A 133 5.07 19.70 -0.49
N GLU A 134 4.18 20.58 -0.98
CA GLU A 134 4.22 21.03 -2.38
C GLU A 134 5.55 21.73 -2.71
N THR A 135 6.01 22.61 -1.82
CA THR A 135 7.29 23.33 -2.00
C THR A 135 8.48 22.39 -1.98
N MET A 136 8.58 21.49 -1.00
CA MET A 136 9.64 20.46 -0.95
C MET A 136 9.69 19.66 -2.26
N PHE A 137 8.54 19.20 -2.74
CA PHE A 137 8.48 18.41 -3.96
C PHE A 137 8.88 19.20 -5.21
N LYS A 138 8.38 20.43 -5.36
CA LYS A 138 8.69 21.28 -6.52
C LYS A 138 10.17 21.68 -6.56
N GLU A 139 10.76 22.00 -5.41
CA GLU A 139 12.19 22.29 -5.31
C GLU A 139 13.03 21.07 -5.75
N PHE A 140 12.70 19.88 -5.25
CA PHE A 140 13.40 18.65 -5.63
C PHE A 140 13.21 18.31 -7.12
N HIS A 141 11.99 18.47 -7.64
CA HIS A 141 11.71 18.21 -9.06
C HIS A 141 12.45 19.19 -9.98
N ALA A 142 12.49 20.49 -9.63
CA ALA A 142 13.24 21.49 -10.39
C ALA A 142 14.75 21.22 -10.35
N LEU A 143 15.26 20.74 -9.22
CA LEU A 143 16.63 20.32 -9.05
C LEU A 143 17.00 19.15 -9.97
N LEU A 144 16.19 18.09 -9.99
CA LEU A 144 16.43 16.93 -10.85
C LEU A 144 16.38 17.24 -12.34
N LEU A 145 15.59 18.23 -12.76
CA LEU A 145 15.54 18.70 -14.15
C LEU A 145 16.57 19.80 -14.44
N GLY A 146 17.30 20.26 -13.43
CA GLY A 146 18.41 21.17 -13.57
C GLY A 146 19.66 20.46 -14.12
N LYS A 147 20.74 21.23 -14.26
CA LYS A 147 22.07 20.71 -14.63
C LYS A 147 23.13 20.99 -13.55
N ASP A 148 22.68 21.49 -12.41
CA ASP A 148 23.54 21.99 -11.35
C ASP A 148 23.40 21.09 -10.13
N GLU A 149 24.39 20.21 -9.96
CA GLU A 149 24.45 19.25 -8.87
C GLU A 149 24.72 19.88 -7.50
N THR A 150 25.23 21.12 -7.44
CA THR A 150 25.55 21.79 -6.17
C THR A 150 24.29 22.11 -5.37
N LYS A 151 23.18 22.36 -6.06
CA LYS A 151 21.86 22.58 -5.44
C LYS A 151 21.34 21.37 -4.67
N LEU A 152 21.85 20.17 -4.95
CA LEU A 152 21.50 18.96 -4.21
C LEU A 152 21.98 19.03 -2.77
N ASP A 153 23.19 19.53 -2.55
CA ASP A 153 23.74 19.64 -1.21
C ASP A 153 22.92 20.67 -0.40
N GLU A 154 22.59 21.83 -0.98
CA GLU A 154 21.73 22.85 -0.37
C GLU A 154 20.34 22.30 0.00
N TYR A 155 19.71 21.52 -0.91
CA TYR A 155 18.41 20.90 -0.65
C TYR A 155 18.48 19.90 0.51
N LEU A 156 19.52 19.06 0.53
CA LEU A 156 19.71 18.04 1.55
C LEU A 156 20.02 18.63 2.93
N GLU A 157 20.73 19.76 2.98
CA GLU A 157 20.94 20.52 4.22
C GLU A 157 19.63 21.13 4.70
N LYS A 158 18.93 21.89 3.83
CA LYS A 158 17.66 22.56 4.15
C LYS A 158 16.60 21.63 4.73
N TYR A 159 16.52 20.40 4.24
CA TYR A 159 15.49 19.43 4.64
C TYR A 159 15.98 18.26 5.48
N SER A 160 17.22 18.30 5.96
CA SER A 160 17.84 17.24 6.77
C SER A 160 17.05 16.91 8.05
N GLU A 161 16.52 17.91 8.74
CA GLU A 161 15.75 17.74 9.99
C GLU A 161 14.22 17.76 9.77
N SER A 162 13.78 17.69 8.51
CA SER A 162 12.36 17.74 8.17
C SER A 162 11.71 16.35 8.21
N LYS A 163 10.41 16.27 7.91
CA LYS A 163 9.69 14.99 7.81
C LYS A 163 10.20 14.05 6.71
N ILE A 164 11.07 14.54 5.82
CA ILE A 164 11.71 13.74 4.77
C ILE A 164 13.17 13.40 5.08
N GLU A 165 13.61 13.48 6.34
CA GLU A 165 14.96 13.12 6.78
C GLU A 165 15.41 11.75 6.24
N SER A 166 14.56 10.72 6.34
CA SER A 166 14.89 9.37 5.87
C SER A 166 15.16 9.33 4.37
N PHE A 167 14.44 10.15 3.59
CA PHE A 167 14.69 10.33 2.16
C PHE A 167 16.02 11.06 1.92
N CYS A 168 16.28 12.16 2.63
CA CYS A 168 17.56 12.89 2.53
C CYS A 168 18.76 11.97 2.87
N ASN A 169 18.65 11.16 3.92
CA ASN A 169 19.66 10.20 4.31
C ASN A 169 19.85 9.08 3.29
N GLY A 170 18.78 8.66 2.60
CA GLY A 170 18.85 7.75 1.47
C GLY A 170 19.67 8.34 0.32
N ILE A 171 19.36 9.58 -0.08
CA ILE A 171 20.10 10.28 -1.15
C ILE A 171 21.57 10.48 -0.78
N LYS A 172 21.88 10.84 0.47
CA LYS A 172 23.27 11.01 0.93
C LYS A 172 24.12 9.75 0.78
N LYS A 173 23.54 8.56 0.98
CA LYS A 173 24.24 7.28 0.79
C LYS A 173 24.62 7.04 -0.67
N ASP A 174 23.77 7.49 -1.59
CA ASP A 174 23.91 7.33 -3.03
C ASP A 174 24.20 8.68 -3.73
N ILE A 175 24.95 9.58 -3.08
CA ILE A 175 25.11 10.96 -3.55
C ILE A 175 25.75 11.04 -4.94
N THR A 176 26.79 10.25 -5.19
CA THR A 176 27.53 10.23 -6.47
C THR A 176 26.62 9.86 -7.65
N PRO A 177 25.89 8.73 -7.65
CA PRO A 177 25.00 8.40 -8.76
C PRO A 177 23.84 9.40 -8.91
N VAL A 178 23.35 10.01 -7.83
CA VAL A 178 22.29 11.04 -7.92
C VAL A 178 22.82 12.33 -8.56
N LYS A 179 24.02 12.78 -8.20
CA LYS A 179 24.68 13.92 -8.87
C LYS A 179 24.93 13.64 -10.35
N ASN A 180 25.41 12.44 -10.67
CA ASN A 180 25.56 12.01 -12.07
C ASN A 180 24.23 12.03 -12.84
N ALA A 181 23.11 11.67 -12.21
CA ALA A 181 21.79 11.71 -12.85
C ALA A 181 21.29 13.13 -13.17
N ILE A 182 21.81 14.15 -12.48
CA ILE A 182 21.53 15.57 -12.72
C ILE A 182 22.47 16.12 -13.80
N SER A 183 23.76 15.80 -13.68
CA SER A 183 24.83 16.37 -14.51
C SER A 183 24.92 15.73 -15.91
N LEU A 184 24.57 14.46 -16.04
CA LEU A 184 24.65 13.72 -17.30
C LEU A 184 23.32 13.71 -18.05
N SER A 185 23.38 13.73 -19.38
CA SER A 185 22.21 13.58 -20.25
C SER A 185 21.75 12.12 -20.41
N VAL A 186 22.41 11.18 -19.73
CA VAL A 186 22.15 9.75 -19.87
C VAL A 186 20.89 9.36 -19.10
N SER A 187 19.92 8.79 -19.81
CA SER A 187 18.68 8.31 -19.22
C SER A 187 18.80 6.85 -18.78
N SER A 188 18.31 6.53 -17.58
CA SER A 188 18.11 5.15 -17.13
C SER A 188 16.96 4.43 -17.85
N GLY A 189 16.21 5.12 -18.71
CA GLY A 189 15.03 4.59 -19.40
C GLY A 189 15.30 3.35 -20.25
N PHE A 190 16.50 3.25 -20.84
CA PHE A 190 16.92 2.03 -21.53
C PHE A 190 17.01 0.82 -20.59
N VAL A 191 17.66 1.00 -19.44
CA VAL A 191 17.83 -0.04 -18.42
C VAL A 191 16.48 -0.40 -17.79
N GLU A 192 15.68 0.61 -17.44
CA GLU A 192 14.35 0.42 -16.84
C GLU A 192 13.38 -0.28 -17.81
N GLY A 193 13.40 0.11 -19.09
CA GLY A 193 12.61 -0.54 -20.14
C GLY A 193 12.95 -2.02 -20.28
N ASN A 194 14.24 -2.36 -20.30
CA ASN A 194 14.69 -3.75 -20.34
C ASN A 194 14.30 -4.53 -19.06
N ASN A 195 14.44 -3.92 -17.89
CA ASN A 195 14.01 -4.51 -16.63
C ASN A 195 12.50 -4.80 -16.61
N ASN A 196 11.67 -3.88 -17.10
CA ASN A 196 10.24 -4.07 -17.21
C ASN A 196 9.88 -5.19 -18.19
N LYS A 197 10.52 -5.21 -19.36
CA LYS A 197 10.37 -6.29 -20.35
C LYS A 197 10.72 -7.65 -19.76
N PHE A 198 11.81 -7.74 -19.01
CA PHE A 198 12.22 -8.98 -18.34
C PHE A 198 11.20 -9.42 -17.29
N LYS A 199 10.73 -8.49 -16.43
CA LYS A 199 9.71 -8.78 -15.41
C LYS A 199 8.42 -9.30 -16.04
N VAL A 200 7.99 -8.76 -17.18
CA VAL A 200 6.81 -9.25 -17.91
C VAL A 200 7.03 -10.67 -18.41
N LEU A 201 8.16 -10.94 -19.07
CA LEU A 201 8.50 -12.29 -19.53
C LEU A 201 8.51 -13.29 -18.36
N LYS A 202 9.17 -12.94 -17.26
CA LYS A 202 9.20 -13.76 -16.04
C LYS A 202 7.80 -14.11 -15.53
N ARG A 203 6.89 -13.15 -15.43
CA ARG A 203 5.51 -13.40 -14.97
C ARG A 203 4.75 -14.37 -15.89
N ILE A 204 4.98 -14.31 -17.20
CA ILE A 204 4.29 -15.17 -18.17
C ILE A 204 4.82 -16.61 -18.14
N VAL A 205 6.15 -16.78 -18.07
CA VAL A 205 6.78 -18.07 -18.40
C VAL A 205 7.37 -18.82 -17.21
N TYR A 206 7.77 -18.13 -16.15
CA TYR A 206 8.52 -18.75 -15.04
C TYR A 206 7.63 -19.68 -14.21
N GLY A 207 6.40 -19.27 -13.91
CA GLY A 207 5.47 -20.07 -13.10
C GLY A 207 4.93 -21.31 -13.82
N ARG A 208 4.74 -21.26 -15.14
CA ARG A 208 4.15 -22.36 -15.93
C ARG A 208 5.15 -23.36 -16.49
N SER A 209 6.42 -22.98 -16.64
CA SER A 209 7.36 -23.78 -17.45
C SER A 209 8.80 -23.82 -16.92
N GLY A 210 9.03 -23.32 -15.70
CA GLY A 210 10.33 -23.36 -15.03
C GLY A 210 11.41 -22.49 -15.68
N LEU A 211 12.64 -22.63 -15.17
CA LEU A 211 13.76 -21.75 -15.48
C LEU A 211 14.29 -21.89 -16.92
N VAL A 212 14.27 -23.11 -17.47
CA VAL A 212 14.75 -23.39 -18.85
C VAL A 212 13.91 -22.65 -19.90
N ASN A 213 12.60 -22.55 -19.71
CA ASN A 213 11.74 -21.83 -20.65
C ASN A 213 11.90 -20.31 -20.52
N LEU A 214 12.15 -19.81 -19.30
CA LEU A 214 12.46 -18.40 -19.08
C LEU A 214 13.73 -17.98 -19.82
N GLU A 215 14.80 -18.77 -19.72
CA GLU A 215 16.05 -18.49 -20.43
C GLU A 215 15.84 -18.40 -21.95
N LYS A 216 15.17 -19.40 -22.54
CA LYS A 216 14.90 -19.42 -23.99
C LYS A 216 14.09 -18.20 -24.44
N LYS A 217 13.05 -17.84 -23.69
CA LYS A 217 12.18 -16.70 -24.01
C LYS A 217 12.87 -15.35 -23.81
N CYS A 218 13.70 -15.22 -22.78
CA CYS A 218 14.55 -14.05 -22.59
C CYS A 218 15.56 -13.92 -23.73
N LYS A 219 16.26 -15.01 -24.10
CA LYS A 219 17.17 -15.00 -25.25
C LYS A 219 16.48 -14.52 -26.52
N LEU A 220 15.31 -15.06 -26.86
CA LEU A 220 14.54 -14.61 -28.03
C LEU A 220 14.16 -13.12 -27.96
N ALA A 221 13.78 -12.62 -26.78
CA ALA A 221 13.30 -11.25 -26.62
C ALA A 221 14.43 -10.21 -26.57
N PHE A 222 15.63 -10.59 -26.12
CA PHE A 222 16.77 -9.68 -25.89
C PHE A 222 17.95 -9.88 -26.86
N LEU A 223 17.99 -10.94 -27.67
CA LEU A 223 19.03 -11.20 -28.68
C LEU A 223 18.65 -10.95 -30.16
N PRO A 224 17.56 -10.25 -30.56
CA PRO A 224 17.36 -10.00 -31.99
C PRO A 224 18.50 -9.11 -32.52
N LYS A 225 19.26 -9.63 -33.50
CA LYS A 225 20.19 -8.84 -34.31
C LYS A 225 19.38 -8.04 -35.32
N ASN A 226 19.03 -6.81 -34.99
CA ASN A 226 18.68 -5.83 -36.04
C ASN A 226 20.01 -5.31 -36.61
N GLN A 227 20.09 -5.10 -37.93
CA GLN A 227 21.31 -4.65 -38.61
C GLN A 227 21.93 -3.38 -38.00
N ASP A 228 21.14 -2.58 -37.26
CA ASP A 228 21.54 -1.28 -36.72
C ASP A 228 21.69 -1.22 -35.18
N PHE A 229 21.54 -2.33 -34.43
CA PHE A 229 21.66 -2.30 -32.97
C PHE A 229 22.22 -3.59 -32.38
N SER A 230 23.36 -3.49 -31.68
CA SER A 230 23.92 -4.57 -30.86
C SER A 230 24.04 -4.14 -29.40
N LEU A 231 23.49 -4.95 -28.50
CA LEU A 231 23.70 -4.80 -27.05
C LEU A 231 25.18 -4.88 -26.65
N SER A 232 26.01 -5.59 -27.43
CA SER A 232 27.45 -5.66 -27.19
C SER A 232 28.20 -4.37 -27.55
N ALA A 233 27.57 -3.42 -28.22
CA ALA A 233 28.18 -2.13 -28.56
C ALA A 233 27.96 -1.06 -27.48
N LEU A 234 27.18 -1.37 -26.43
CA LEU A 234 26.88 -0.49 -25.29
C LEU A 234 27.66 -0.87 -24.01
N LEU A 235 28.43 -1.97 -24.06
CA LEU A 235 29.32 -2.44 -23.00
C LEU A 235 30.76 -2.09 -23.35
#